data_AF-A0A537S6B5-F1
#
_entry.id   AF-A0A537S6B5-F1
#
_cell.length_a   1.000
_cell.length_b   1.000
_cell.length_c   1.000
_cell.angle_alpha   90.00
_cell.angle_beta   90.00
_cell.angle_gamma   90.00
#
_symmetry.space_group_name_H-M   'P 1'
#
loop_
_entity.id
_entity.type
_entity.pdbx_description
1 polymer ?
#
loop_
_entity_poly.entity_id
_entity_poly.type
_entity_poly.pdbx_seq_one_letter_code
_entity_poly.pdbx_strand_id
1 'polypeptide(L)'
;MATNSTSTATSGTPAKVETVTLRQLAETLSESHELPKKQVMSMLEEMVTTVTKHLKRGARIRIGGLGILQVRKRPARMGRNPATGEAIKIKASKKVAFRAAKDLKEAV
;
A
#
# COMPACT_ATOMS: atom_id res chain seq x y z
N MET A 1 9.63 10.34 -48.23
CA MET A 1 9.76 9.64 -46.94
C MET A 1 9.39 10.62 -45.83
N ALA A 2 8.15 10.53 -45.34
CA ALA A 2 7.65 11.38 -44.26
C ALA A 2 6.81 10.51 -43.31
N THR A 3 7.00 10.79 -42.03
CA THR A 3 6.39 10.20 -40.83
C THR A 3 4.90 10.49 -40.74
N ASN A 4 4.10 9.56 -40.19
CA ASN A 4 3.40 9.78 -38.91
C ASN A 4 2.49 8.59 -38.54
N SER A 5 2.72 8.13 -37.32
CA SER A 5 1.74 7.72 -36.32
C SER A 5 0.28 8.03 -36.63
N THR A 6 -0.59 7.03 -36.51
CA THR A 6 -1.95 7.24 -35.98
C THR A 6 -2.24 6.16 -34.94
N SER A 7 -2.41 6.66 -33.73
CA SER A 7 -2.83 5.98 -32.51
C SER A 7 -4.24 5.41 -32.67
N THR A 8 -4.39 4.09 -32.60
CA THR A 8 -5.67 3.46 -32.26
C THR A 8 -5.84 3.52 -30.75
N ALA A 9 -6.75 4.38 -30.30
CA ALA A 9 -7.25 4.40 -28.94
C ALA A 9 -8.03 3.10 -28.67
N THR A 10 -7.53 2.25 -27.78
CA THR A 10 -8.31 1.17 -27.20
C THR A 10 -8.86 1.65 -25.86
N SER A 11 -10.17 1.86 -25.83
CA SER A 11 -10.96 2.12 -24.63
C SER A 11 -10.94 0.89 -23.71
N GLY A 12 -10.10 0.93 -22.68
CA GLY A 12 -10.13 -0.06 -21.60
C GLY A 12 -11.16 0.33 -20.54
N THR A 13 -12.30 -0.36 -20.52
CA THR A 13 -13.23 -0.41 -19.39
C THR A 13 -12.43 -0.61 -18.08
N PRO A 14 -12.64 0.19 -17.01
CA PRO A 14 -11.95 -0.05 -15.76
C PRO A 14 -12.43 -1.39 -15.21
N ALA A 15 -11.57 -2.42 -15.31
CA ALA A 15 -11.82 -3.71 -14.71
C ALA A 15 -12.18 -3.48 -13.25
N LYS A 16 -13.35 -4.00 -12.84
CA LYS A 16 -13.84 -3.95 -11.47
C LYS A 16 -12.74 -4.49 -10.56
N VAL A 17 -12.06 -3.62 -9.84
CA VAL A 17 -10.95 -4.02 -8.96
C VAL A 17 -11.56 -4.87 -7.85
N GLU A 18 -11.44 -6.19 -7.97
CA GLU A 18 -11.87 -7.11 -6.93
C GLU A 18 -11.09 -6.79 -5.67
N THR A 19 -11.79 -6.21 -4.69
CA THR A 19 -11.18 -5.85 -3.41
C THR A 19 -11.04 -7.13 -2.62
N VAL A 20 -9.85 -7.74 -2.67
CA VAL A 20 -9.54 -8.90 -1.86
C VAL A 20 -9.45 -8.45 -0.40
N THR A 21 -10.36 -8.96 0.43
CA THR A 21 -10.40 -8.65 1.86
C THR A 21 -9.52 -9.59 2.68
N LEU A 22 -9.18 -9.17 3.90
CA LEU A 22 -8.41 -9.97 4.86
C LEU A 22 -9.04 -11.35 5.12
N ARG A 23 -10.38 -11.43 5.07
CA ARG A 23 -11.11 -12.71 5.19
C ARG A 23 -10.88 -13.62 4.00
N GLN A 24 -10.96 -13.10 2.76
CA GLN A 24 -10.71 -13.88 1.55
C GLN A 24 -9.25 -14.36 1.47
N LEU A 25 -8.30 -13.54 1.93
CA LEU A 25 -6.90 -13.96 2.11
C LEU A 25 -6.76 -15.06 3.17
N ALA A 26 -7.50 -14.97 4.27
CA ALA A 26 -7.48 -16.00 5.31
C ALA A 26 -8.07 -17.34 4.81
N GLU A 27 -9.10 -17.30 3.97
CA GLU A 27 -9.70 -18.50 3.39
C GLU A 27 -8.75 -19.20 2.43
N THR A 28 -8.17 -18.47 1.48
CA THR A 28 -7.16 -19.01 0.55
C THR A 28 -5.93 -19.58 1.27
N LEU A 29 -5.46 -18.92 2.34
CA LEU A 29 -4.37 -19.43 3.17
C LEU A 29 -4.78 -20.64 4.02
N SER A 30 -6.01 -20.67 4.52
CA SER A 30 -6.53 -21.82 5.27
C SER A 30 -6.63 -23.06 4.40
N GLU A 31 -7.03 -22.92 3.13
CA GLU A 31 -7.09 -24.01 2.16
C GLU A 31 -5.69 -24.50 1.77
N SER A 32 -4.73 -23.58 1.61
CA SER A 32 -3.35 -23.91 1.22
C SER A 32 -2.55 -24.59 2.35
N HIS A 33 -2.87 -24.31 3.61
CA HIS A 33 -2.12 -24.79 4.78
C HIS A 33 -2.92 -25.74 5.70
N GLU A 34 -4.16 -26.07 5.36
CA GLU A 34 -5.08 -26.89 6.18
C GLU A 34 -5.21 -26.40 7.63
N LEU A 35 -5.07 -25.10 7.85
CA LEU A 35 -5.16 -24.49 9.17
C LEU A 35 -6.58 -23.99 9.47
N PRO A 36 -7.00 -23.98 10.74
CA PRO A 36 -8.32 -23.47 11.09
C PRO A 36 -8.43 -21.98 10.74
N LYS A 37 -9.50 -21.61 10.02
CA LYS A 37 -9.77 -20.22 9.56
C LYS A 37 -9.61 -19.18 10.66
N LYS A 38 -10.06 -19.49 11.89
CA LYS A 38 -9.92 -18.61 13.06
C LYS A 38 -8.46 -18.31 13.39
N GLN A 39 -7.58 -19.30 13.33
CA GLN A 39 -6.17 -19.15 13.63
C GLN A 39 -5.47 -18.31 12.55
N VAL A 40 -5.77 -18.55 11.28
CA VAL A 40 -5.22 -17.77 10.16
C VAL A 40 -5.68 -16.31 10.26
N MET A 41 -6.95 -16.06 10.56
CA MET A 41 -7.46 -14.69 10.80
C MET A 41 -6.71 -13.99 11.95
N SER A 42 -6.58 -14.65 13.11
CA SER A 42 -5.85 -14.08 14.24
C SER A 42 -4.39 -13.80 13.89
N MET A 43 -3.72 -14.70 13.17
CA MET A 43 -2.33 -14.50 12.75
C MET A 43 -2.18 -13.29 11.82
N LEU A 44 -3.10 -13.10 10.87
CA LEU A 44 -3.07 -11.95 9.97
C LEU A 44 -3.36 -10.64 10.72
N GLU A 45 -4.31 -10.64 11.66
CA GLU A 45 -4.59 -9.48 12.52
C GLU A 45 -3.40 -9.13 13.43
N GLU A 46 -2.76 -10.13 14.02
CA GLU A 46 -1.53 -9.97 14.81
C GLU A 46 -0.37 -9.45 13.97
N MET A 47 -0.23 -9.93 12.72
CA MET A 47 0.77 -9.44 11.78
C MET A 47 0.56 -7.94 11.50
N VAL A 48 -0.65 -7.52 11.17
CA VAL A 48 -0.99 -6.10 10.96
C VAL A 48 -0.72 -5.28 12.22
N THR A 49 -1.08 -5.80 13.40
CA THR A 49 -0.87 -5.14 14.69
C THR A 49 0.63 -4.97 15.00
N THR A 50 1.41 -6.01 14.76
CA THR A 50 2.87 -6.04 14.98
C THR A 50 3.58 -5.08 14.03
N VAL A 51 3.23 -5.12 12.75
CA VAL A 51 3.70 -4.16 11.75
C VAL A 51 3.39 -2.73 12.18
N THR A 52 2.17 -2.46 12.65
CA THR A 52 1.77 -1.14 13.15
C THR A 52 2.59 -0.71 14.37
N LYS A 53 2.86 -1.61 15.33
CA LYS A 53 3.71 -1.32 16.50
C LYS A 53 5.14 -0.96 16.09
N HIS A 54 5.74 -1.71 15.16
CA HIS A 54 7.08 -1.41 14.65
C HIS A 54 7.13 -0.10 13.85
N LEU A 55 6.10 0.19 13.04
CA LEU A 55 6.00 1.45 12.32
C LEU A 55 5.85 2.65 13.27
N LYS A 56 5.07 2.53 14.36
CA LYS A 56 4.95 3.59 15.38
C LYS A 56 6.32 3.95 15.99
N ARG A 57 7.18 2.94 16.19
CA ARG A 57 8.57 3.11 16.68
C ARG A 57 9.51 3.72 15.62
N GLY A 58 9.08 3.82 14.36
CA GLY A 58 9.89 4.31 13.25
C GLY A 58 10.81 3.25 12.63
N ALA A 59 10.58 1.98 12.95
CA ALA A 59 11.34 0.89 12.36
C ALA A 59 11.00 0.73 10.86
N ARG A 60 11.97 0.20 10.11
CA ARG A 60 11.80 -0.18 8.71
C ARG A 60 11.55 -1.68 8.67
N ILE A 61 10.43 -2.09 8.10
CA ILE A 61 10.05 -3.51 8.02
C ILE A 61 10.24 -3.93 6.58
N ARG A 62 11.15 -4.88 6.36
CA ARG A 62 11.34 -5.51 5.06
C ARG A 62 10.59 -6.83 5.07
N ILE A 63 9.60 -6.94 4.20
CA ILE A 63 8.88 -8.18 3.93
C ILE A 63 9.39 -8.69 2.58
N GLY A 64 10.05 -9.85 2.57
CA GLY A 64 10.50 -10.50 1.33
C GLY A 64 9.33 -10.73 0.40
N GLY A 65 9.51 -10.55 -0.91
CA GLY A 65 8.44 -10.67 -1.91
C GLY A 65 7.47 -9.47 -1.97
N LEU A 66 7.08 -8.87 -0.84
CA LEU A 66 6.15 -7.72 -0.85
C LEU A 66 6.87 -6.37 -0.99
N GLY A 67 7.83 -6.09 -0.11
CA GLY A 67 8.51 -4.79 -0.09
C GLY A 67 8.92 -4.28 1.28
N ILE A 68 9.19 -2.98 1.36
CA ILE A 68 9.67 -2.30 2.55
C ILE A 68 8.62 -1.28 3.03
N LEU A 69 8.08 -1.50 4.23
CA LEU A 69 7.31 -0.49 4.95
C LEU A 69 8.25 0.40 5.75
N GLN A 70 8.13 1.71 5.55
CA GLN A 70 8.92 2.71 6.26
C GLN A 70 8.03 3.87 6.69
N VAL A 71 8.31 4.44 7.86
CA VAL A 71 7.68 5.70 8.26
C VAL A 71 8.52 6.87 7.76
N ARG A 72 7.95 7.65 6.84
CA ARG A 72 8.53 8.90 6.37
C ARG A 72 8.01 10.04 7.22
N LYS A 73 8.94 10.73 7.89
CA LYS A 73 8.65 11.99 8.57
C LYS A 73 8.50 13.06 7.49
N ARG A 74 7.31 13.66 7.39
CA ARG A 74 7.09 14.90 6.63
C ARG A 74 7.31 16.06 7.60
N PRO A 75 8.31 16.93 7.38
CA PRO A 75 8.55 18.08 8.25
C PRO A 75 7.35 19.02 8.20
N ALA A 76 7.21 19.82 9.27
CA ALA A 76 6.22 20.88 9.28
C ALA A 76 6.54 21.89 8.18
N ARG A 77 5.52 22.30 7.43
CA ARG A 77 5.67 23.31 6.38
C ARG A 77 4.48 24.25 6.39
N MET A 78 4.70 25.47 5.93
CA MET A 78 3.60 26.38 5.63
C MET A 78 2.92 25.90 4.35
N GLY A 79 1.66 25.51 4.46
CA GLY A 79 0.77 25.27 3.33
C GLY A 79 -0.15 26.46 3.13
N ARG A 80 -0.79 26.53 1.97
CA ARG A 80 -1.80 27.55 1.68
C ARG A 80 -3.16 26.85 1.60
N ASN A 81 -4.18 27.41 2.25
CA ASN A 81 -5.53 26.89 2.09
C ASN A 81 -5.99 27.14 0.64
N PRO A 82 -6.30 26.11 -0.16
CA PRO A 82 -6.74 26.31 -1.54
C PRO A 82 -8.05 27.12 -1.65
N ALA A 83 -8.86 27.20 -0.59
CA ALA A 83 -10.10 27.97 -0.58
C ALA A 83 -9.93 29.44 -0.16
N THR A 84 -9.06 29.75 0.81
CA THR A 84 -8.96 31.09 1.42
C THR A 84 -7.61 31.78 1.25
N GLY A 85 -6.60 31.09 0.72
CA GLY A 85 -5.27 31.68 0.49
C GLY A 85 -4.45 31.94 1.76
N GLU A 86 -4.99 31.68 2.95
CA GLU A 86 -4.30 31.86 4.22
C GLU A 86 -3.19 30.83 4.43
N ALA A 87 -2.14 31.24 5.14
CA ALA A 87 -1.02 30.39 5.50
C ALA A 87 -1.42 29.45 6.65
N ILE A 88 -1.61 28.16 6.34
CA ILE A 88 -1.88 27.11 7.32
C ILE A 88 -0.57 26.40 7.67
N LYS A 89 -0.24 26.36 8.96
CA LYS A 89 0.87 25.55 9.45
C LYS A 89 0.49 24.07 9.40
N ILE A 90 1.00 23.34 8.41
CA ILE A 90 0.84 21.89 8.33
C ILE A 90 1.82 21.27 9.33
N LYS A 91 1.30 20.70 10.42
CA LYS A 91 2.10 20.03 11.45
C LYS A 91 2.92 18.89 10.84
N ALA A 92 4.08 18.62 11.44
CA ALA A 92 4.90 17.48 11.05
C ALA A 92 4.08 16.19 11.16
N SER A 93 3.96 15.45 10.06
CA SER A 93 3.17 14.22 10.01
C SER A 93 4.07 13.04 9.71
N LYS A 94 3.77 11.91 10.35
CA LYS A 94 4.39 10.62 10.03
C LYS A 94 3.49 9.94 9.01
N LYS A 95 3.98 9.76 7.79
CA LYS A 95 3.28 8.97 6.77
C LYS A 95 3.94 7.61 6.62
N VAL A 96 3.14 6.56 6.56
CA VAL A 96 3.63 5.23 6.18
C VAL A 96 3.84 5.23 4.66
N ALA A 97 5.02 4.82 4.22
CA ALA A 97 5.35 4.62 2.82
C ALA A 97 5.68 3.14 2.61
N PHE A 98 4.99 2.52 1.66
CA PHE A 98 5.30 1.19 1.17
C PHE A 98 6.17 1.32 -0.07
N ARG A 99 7.35 0.70 -0.07
CA ARG A 99 8.16 0.52 -1.28
C ARG A 99 8.06 -0.93 -1.71
N ALA A 100 7.30 -1.19 -2.76
CA ALA A 100 7.20 -2.52 -3.34
C ALA A 100 8.60 -3.06 -3.69
N ALA A 101 8.82 -4.35 -3.40
CA ALA A 101 10.03 -5.06 -3.80
C ALA A 101 10.14 -5.09 -5.33
N LYS A 102 11.36 -5.32 -5.83
CA LYS A 102 11.59 -5.53 -7.25
C LYS A 102 10.79 -6.76 -7.74
N ASP A 103 10.84 -7.83 -6.95
CA ASP A 103 10.11 -9.08 -7.20
C ASP A 103 8.60 -8.84 -7.40
N LEU A 104 7.97 -8.01 -6.56
CA LEU A 104 6.54 -7.70 -6.72
C LEU A 104 6.24 -6.88 -7.98
N LYS A 105 7.16 -6.01 -8.39
CA LYS A 105 7.01 -5.19 -9.61
C LYS A 105 7.28 -5.96 -10.88
N GLU A 106 8.02 -7.06 -10.80
CA GLU A 106 8.27 -7.93 -11.95
C GLU A 106 7.20 -9.02 -12.08
N ALA A 107 6.55 -9.39 -10.97
CA ALA A 107 5.48 -10.37 -10.94
C ALA A 107 4.07 -9.80 -11.24
N VAL A 108 3.89 -8.47 -11.19
CA VAL A 108 2.62 -7.76 -11.44
C VAL A 108 2.79 -6.80 -12.60
#